data_AF-A0A2S6IV97-F1
#
_entry.id   AF-A0A2S6IV97-F1
#
_cell.length_a   1.000
_cell.length_b   1.000
_cell.length_c   1.000
_cell.angle_alpha   90.00
_cell.angle_beta   90.00
_cell.angle_gamma   90.00
#
_symmetry.space_group_name_H-M   'P 1'
#
loop_
_entity.id
_entity.type
_entity.pdbx_description
1 polymer ?
#
loop_
_entity_poly.entity_id
_entity_poly.type
_entity_poly.pdbx_seq_one_letter_code
_entity_poly.pdbx_strand_id
1 'polypeptide(L)'
;MDASHWTVQGLEIFGAKNHPFVCTSCTDDVFRLLDSDFHHNYDAATHGQNADGIDIEFGSGEGNLIKGVRLFNNADDGLDLWMFTSAVTIESTWAYGNGVDRFGDTAWEGNGNGFELGGGRPSPATAHVVRNSAAWDNTANGFTDNSNPGDLVIEGNTSFRNAANGYWFRSSAATLDRNLSVGDLRPFVAGTANRVGVNSWSTTTTSTTTGASVFVSTDPTSATGPRPADGTLPRTTFLTTRTAVLGAPMR
;
A
#
# COMPACT_ATOMS: atom_id res chain seq x y z
N MET A 1 -9.24 5.79 -26.19
CA MET A 1 -8.31 6.93 -26.14
C MET A 1 -7.92 6.99 -24.70
N ASP A 2 -6.69 6.62 -24.42
CA ASP A 2 -6.24 6.38 -23.05
C ASP A 2 -5.74 7.69 -22.47
N ALA A 3 -6.02 7.95 -21.20
CA ALA A 3 -5.34 9.04 -20.50
C ALA A 3 -3.85 8.67 -20.45
N SER A 4 -2.97 9.52 -20.94
CA SER A 4 -1.55 9.14 -21.00
C SER A 4 -0.61 10.30 -20.83
N HIS A 5 0.56 10.02 -20.26
CA HIS A 5 1.65 10.96 -20.01
C HIS A 5 1.32 12.08 -19.02
N TRP A 6 0.43 11.82 -18.07
CA TRP A 6 0.09 12.79 -17.03
C TRP A 6 1.17 12.76 -15.95
N THR A 7 1.65 13.94 -15.56
CA THR A 7 2.43 14.08 -14.33
C THR A 7 1.62 14.91 -13.35
N VAL A 8 1.18 14.27 -12.27
CA VAL A 8 0.47 14.93 -11.18
C VAL A 8 1.44 15.14 -10.03
N GLN A 9 1.53 16.37 -9.50
CA GLN A 9 2.37 16.77 -8.36
C GLN A 9 1.61 17.79 -7.50
N GLY A 10 1.82 17.77 -6.17
CA GLY A 10 1.28 18.80 -5.27
C GLY A 10 -0.24 18.91 -5.14
N LEU A 11 -1.00 17.81 -5.14
CA LEU A 11 -2.48 17.81 -5.18
C LEU A 11 -3.14 17.15 -3.95
N GLU A 12 -3.65 17.86 -2.96
CA GLU A 12 -4.41 17.21 -1.86
C GLU A 12 -5.86 16.86 -2.28
N ILE A 13 -6.32 15.61 -2.04
CA ILE A 13 -7.71 15.20 -2.27
C ILE A 13 -8.26 14.50 -1.03
N PHE A 14 -9.28 15.09 -0.41
CA PHE A 14 -9.91 14.55 0.78
C PHE A 14 -11.42 14.71 0.79
N GLY A 15 -12.11 13.82 1.52
CA GLY A 15 -13.57 13.89 1.68
C GLY A 15 -14.35 13.63 0.40
N ALA A 16 -13.76 12.92 -0.57
CA ALA A 16 -14.48 12.50 -1.76
C ALA A 16 -15.63 11.56 -1.36
N LYS A 17 -16.78 11.73 -2.03
CA LYS A 17 -18.01 10.93 -1.79
C LYS A 17 -18.02 9.59 -2.54
N ASN A 18 -16.90 9.27 -3.20
CA ASN A 18 -16.63 8.09 -4.00
C ASN A 18 -15.10 8.02 -4.24
N HIS A 19 -14.61 7.18 -5.16
CA HIS A 19 -13.21 7.14 -5.57
C HIS A 19 -12.68 8.55 -5.93
N PRO A 20 -11.62 9.04 -5.26
CA PRO A 20 -11.06 10.37 -5.51
C PRO A 20 -10.31 10.44 -6.84
N PHE A 21 -9.72 9.34 -7.28
CA PHE A 21 -9.03 9.19 -8.55
C PHE A 21 -9.22 7.76 -9.04
N VAL A 22 -9.71 7.62 -10.27
CA VAL A 22 -9.87 6.33 -10.96
C VAL A 22 -9.19 6.43 -12.31
N CYS A 23 -8.27 5.51 -12.59
CA CYS A 23 -7.80 5.26 -13.95
C CYS A 23 -8.24 3.87 -14.44
N THR A 24 -9.10 3.86 -15.46
CA THR A 24 -9.57 2.61 -16.10
C THR A 24 -8.86 2.23 -17.39
N SER A 25 -7.96 3.08 -17.90
CA SER A 25 -7.07 2.84 -19.05
C SER A 25 -6.11 4.02 -19.16
N CYS A 26 -4.93 3.88 -18.55
CA CYS A 26 -3.89 4.90 -18.59
C CYS A 26 -2.50 4.33 -18.82
N THR A 27 -1.68 5.08 -19.55
CA THR A 27 -0.32 4.70 -19.92
C THR A 27 0.64 5.83 -19.61
N ASP A 28 1.79 5.50 -19.03
CA ASP A 28 2.87 6.44 -18.68
C ASP A 28 2.42 7.56 -17.73
N ASP A 29 1.41 7.30 -16.89
CA ASP A 29 0.97 8.27 -15.88
C ASP A 29 1.84 8.17 -14.63
N VAL A 30 2.28 9.34 -14.14
CA VAL A 30 3.22 9.45 -13.03
C VAL A 30 2.60 10.31 -11.92
N PHE A 31 2.31 9.65 -10.81
CA PHE A 31 1.93 10.24 -9.53
C PHE A 31 3.19 10.33 -8.67
N ARG A 32 3.81 11.50 -8.57
CA ARG A 32 5.06 11.67 -7.81
C ARG A 32 5.15 12.99 -7.08
N LEU A 33 5.89 13.03 -5.97
CA LEU A 33 6.14 14.27 -5.21
C LEU A 33 4.82 15.01 -4.94
N LEU A 34 3.87 14.22 -4.47
CA LEU A 34 2.53 14.68 -4.28
C LEU A 34 2.42 15.22 -2.86
N ASP A 35 1.98 16.47 -2.75
CA ASP A 35 1.17 16.93 -1.61
C ASP A 35 -0.22 16.26 -1.60
N SER A 36 -0.39 15.18 -2.41
CA SER A 36 -1.52 14.26 -2.34
C SER A 36 -1.36 13.35 -1.17
N ASP A 37 -2.00 13.81 -0.12
CA ASP A 37 -2.65 12.94 0.79
C ASP A 37 -4.03 12.62 0.18
N PHE A 38 -4.27 11.35 -0.13
CA PHE A 38 -5.61 10.87 -0.46
C PHE A 38 -6.19 10.29 0.82
N HIS A 39 -7.13 11.01 1.42
CA HIS A 39 -7.57 10.67 2.77
C HIS A 39 -9.00 11.01 3.13
N HIS A 40 -9.52 10.28 4.11
CA HIS A 40 -10.88 10.49 4.64
C HIS A 40 -11.94 10.49 3.53
N ASN A 41 -11.70 9.74 2.46
CA ASN A 41 -12.67 9.49 1.40
C ASN A 41 -13.67 8.44 1.91
N TYR A 42 -14.94 8.65 1.61
CA TYR A 42 -16.02 7.79 2.10
C TYR A 42 -17.23 7.87 1.18
N ASP A 43 -17.73 6.71 0.79
CA ASP A 43 -18.91 6.58 -0.04
C ASP A 43 -20.06 5.90 0.75
N ALA A 44 -21.04 6.70 1.14
CA ALA A 44 -22.19 6.20 1.90
C ALA A 44 -23.09 5.25 1.08
N ALA A 45 -22.93 5.20 -0.25
CA ALA A 45 -23.74 4.37 -1.12
C ALA A 45 -23.36 2.88 -1.03
N THR A 46 -22.08 2.57 -0.73
CA THR A 46 -21.60 1.21 -0.51
C THR A 46 -21.03 1.00 0.90
N HIS A 47 -21.47 1.82 1.85
CA HIS A 47 -21.03 1.74 3.25
C HIS A 47 -19.51 1.79 3.43
N GLY A 48 -18.84 2.58 2.57
CA GLY A 48 -17.41 2.79 2.58
C GLY A 48 -16.58 1.76 1.82
N GLN A 49 -17.20 0.81 1.12
CA GLN A 49 -16.53 -0.29 0.42
C GLN A 49 -15.81 0.10 -0.88
N ASN A 50 -15.94 1.35 -1.36
CA ASN A 50 -15.34 1.76 -2.64
C ASN A 50 -14.48 3.03 -2.53
N ALA A 51 -14.40 3.67 -1.37
CA ALA A 51 -13.71 4.95 -1.27
C ALA A 51 -12.24 4.78 -0.91
N ASP A 52 -11.43 4.48 -1.93
CA ASP A 52 -9.97 4.30 -1.82
C ASP A 52 -9.18 5.61 -1.78
N GLY A 53 -7.88 5.50 -1.52
CA GLY A 53 -6.93 6.60 -1.71
C GLY A 53 -6.60 6.83 -3.19
N ILE A 54 -5.95 5.87 -3.84
CA ILE A 54 -5.76 5.86 -5.29
C ILE A 54 -6.35 4.59 -5.83
N ASP A 55 -7.05 4.71 -6.95
CA ASP A 55 -7.60 3.59 -7.66
C ASP A 55 -7.12 3.58 -9.13
N ILE A 56 -6.44 2.51 -9.51
CA ILE A 56 -6.08 2.18 -10.89
C ILE A 56 -6.68 0.82 -11.19
N GLU A 57 -8.00 0.77 -11.21
CA GLU A 57 -8.81 -0.39 -11.50
C GLU A 57 -9.25 -0.48 -12.95
N PHE A 58 -9.53 -1.68 -13.42
CA PHE A 58 -10.09 -1.98 -14.74
C PHE A 58 -9.21 -1.56 -15.93
N GLY A 59 -9.23 -2.37 -16.99
CA GLY A 59 -8.51 -2.05 -18.23
C GLY A 59 -6.99 -2.15 -18.10
N SER A 60 -6.25 -1.31 -18.82
CA SER A 60 -4.82 -1.53 -19.07
C SER A 60 -4.05 -0.25 -19.39
N GLY A 61 -2.73 -0.36 -19.29
CA GLY A 61 -1.76 0.59 -19.81
C GLY A 61 -0.47 0.59 -18.98
N GLU A 62 0.66 0.63 -19.67
CA GLU A 62 1.98 0.37 -19.09
C GLU A 62 2.63 1.66 -18.55
N GLY A 63 3.72 1.53 -17.80
CA GLY A 63 4.56 2.67 -17.42
C GLY A 63 4.03 3.52 -16.26
N ASN A 64 2.91 3.13 -15.64
CA ASN A 64 2.33 3.85 -14.52
C ASN A 64 3.20 3.77 -13.25
N LEU A 65 3.41 4.92 -12.60
CA LEU A 65 4.28 5.06 -11.42
C LEU A 65 3.58 5.85 -10.30
N ILE A 66 3.54 5.27 -9.10
CA ILE A 66 3.13 5.92 -7.85
C ILE A 66 4.36 6.06 -6.94
N LYS A 67 4.74 7.29 -6.57
CA LYS A 67 5.98 7.54 -5.83
C LYS A 67 5.91 8.67 -4.81
N GLY A 68 6.26 8.39 -3.55
CA GLY A 68 6.33 9.42 -2.51
C GLY A 68 4.96 9.89 -1.99
N VAL A 69 3.94 9.06 -2.11
CA VAL A 69 2.53 9.39 -1.80
C VAL A 69 2.14 8.90 -0.40
N ARG A 70 1.12 9.52 0.23
CA ARG A 70 0.46 9.02 1.44
C ARG A 70 -1.01 8.71 1.15
N LEU A 71 -1.47 7.53 1.55
CA LEU A 71 -2.81 7.00 1.30
C LEU A 71 -3.41 6.59 2.65
N PHE A 72 -4.23 7.44 3.27
CA PHE A 72 -4.59 7.20 4.67
C PHE A 72 -6.01 7.55 5.07
N ASN A 73 -6.51 6.84 6.08
CA ASN A 73 -7.84 7.06 6.63
C ASN A 73 -8.95 7.03 5.56
N ASN A 74 -8.73 6.36 4.43
CA ASN A 74 -9.77 6.10 3.44
C ASN A 74 -10.73 5.05 4.00
N ALA A 75 -11.98 5.08 3.55
CA ALA A 75 -13.01 4.17 4.05
C ALA A 75 -12.75 2.74 3.60
N ASP A 76 -12.27 2.54 2.37
CA ASP A 76 -11.90 1.23 1.85
C ASP A 76 -10.39 1.01 1.96
N ASP A 77 -9.65 1.06 0.86
CA ASP A 77 -8.23 0.76 0.82
C ASP A 77 -7.34 1.99 0.61
N GLY A 78 -6.05 1.86 0.89
CA GLY A 78 -5.07 2.89 0.55
C GLY A 78 -4.89 2.99 -0.96
N LEU A 79 -4.56 1.86 -1.59
CA LEU A 79 -4.40 1.67 -3.03
C LEU A 79 -5.21 0.45 -3.45
N ASP A 80 -6.00 0.58 -4.50
CA ASP A 80 -6.62 -0.54 -5.21
C ASP A 80 -6.17 -0.59 -6.68
N LEU A 81 -5.85 -1.81 -7.16
CA LEU A 81 -5.46 -2.15 -8.52
C LEU A 81 -6.42 -3.19 -9.13
N TRP A 82 -7.66 -3.25 -8.65
CA TRP A 82 -8.66 -4.25 -8.98
C TRP A 82 -8.85 -4.40 -10.50
N MET A 83 -8.69 -5.62 -11.01
CA MET A 83 -8.87 -5.95 -12.44
C MET A 83 -8.00 -5.16 -13.45
N PHE A 84 -6.97 -4.43 -13.02
CA PHE A 84 -6.03 -3.77 -13.93
C PHE A 84 -5.02 -4.76 -14.52
N THR A 85 -4.83 -4.73 -15.83
CA THR A 85 -4.11 -5.80 -16.55
C THR A 85 -2.68 -5.45 -16.94
N SER A 86 -2.19 -4.27 -16.55
CA SER A 86 -0.83 -3.78 -16.83
C SER A 86 -0.07 -3.47 -15.56
N ALA A 87 1.25 -3.60 -15.59
CA ALA A 87 2.05 -3.43 -14.38
C ALA A 87 2.02 -1.97 -13.91
N VAL A 88 1.90 -1.80 -12.58
CA VAL A 88 2.02 -0.51 -11.89
C VAL A 88 3.22 -0.61 -10.96
N THR A 89 4.07 0.42 -10.96
CA THR A 89 5.23 0.53 -10.08
C THR A 89 4.92 1.46 -8.92
N ILE A 90 5.11 1.00 -7.69
CA ILE A 90 4.87 1.75 -6.46
C ILE A 90 6.18 1.84 -5.68
N GLU A 91 6.64 3.05 -5.38
CA GLU A 91 7.92 3.31 -4.70
C GLU A 91 7.77 4.33 -3.57
N SER A 92 8.41 4.09 -2.42
CA SER A 92 8.44 5.06 -1.30
C SER A 92 7.04 5.63 -0.99
N THR A 93 6.02 4.77 -0.90
CA THR A 93 4.63 5.18 -0.68
C THR A 93 4.14 4.64 0.65
N TRP A 94 3.31 5.41 1.36
CA TRP A 94 2.85 5.07 2.70
C TRP A 94 1.33 4.92 2.74
N ALA A 95 0.82 3.80 3.26
CA ALA A 95 -0.61 3.54 3.38
C ALA A 95 -1.02 3.20 4.82
N TYR A 96 -1.90 4.00 5.45
CA TYR A 96 -2.18 3.81 6.87
C TYR A 96 -3.57 4.20 7.35
N GLY A 97 -4.06 3.51 8.38
CA GLY A 97 -5.35 3.84 8.99
C GLY A 97 -6.58 3.65 8.09
N ASN A 98 -6.43 3.00 6.93
CA ASN A 98 -7.54 2.73 6.00
C ASN A 98 -8.49 1.66 6.58
N GLY A 99 -9.77 1.73 6.22
CA GLY A 99 -10.81 0.79 6.66
C GLY A 99 -11.42 1.03 8.04
N VAL A 100 -10.99 2.07 8.77
CA VAL A 100 -11.59 2.42 10.08
C VAL A 100 -12.80 3.31 9.86
N ASP A 101 -13.95 2.92 10.43
CA ASP A 101 -15.13 3.78 10.48
C ASP A 101 -14.86 5.06 11.30
N ARG A 102 -14.75 6.18 10.59
CA ARG A 102 -14.66 7.54 11.14
C ARG A 102 -15.91 8.37 10.85
N PHE A 103 -16.90 7.75 10.23
CA PHE A 103 -18.07 8.40 9.64
C PHE A 103 -19.36 8.04 10.38
N GLY A 104 -19.31 7.03 11.25
CA GLY A 104 -20.42 6.59 12.09
C GLY A 104 -21.45 5.76 11.33
N ASP A 105 -21.02 4.98 10.34
CA ASP A 105 -21.91 4.08 9.60
C ASP A 105 -22.07 2.75 10.33
N THR A 106 -23.29 2.48 10.78
CA THR A 106 -23.63 1.22 11.49
C THR A 106 -23.58 -0.03 10.61
N ALA A 107 -23.51 0.13 9.28
CA ALA A 107 -23.44 -0.94 8.30
C ALA A 107 -22.08 -0.96 7.58
N TRP A 108 -21.00 -0.49 8.24
CA TRP A 108 -19.65 -0.38 7.68
C TRP A 108 -19.17 -1.62 6.91
N GLU A 109 -18.75 -1.42 5.66
CA GLU A 109 -18.28 -2.47 4.73
C GLU A 109 -16.88 -2.21 4.15
N GLY A 110 -16.18 -1.17 4.61
CA GLY A 110 -14.79 -0.89 4.19
C GLY A 110 -13.82 -2.03 4.51
N ASN A 111 -13.05 -2.46 3.50
CA ASN A 111 -12.12 -3.57 3.50
C ASN A 111 -10.87 -3.29 4.35
N GLY A 112 -10.18 -2.19 4.08
CA GLY A 112 -9.11 -1.68 4.94
C GLY A 112 -7.73 -2.26 4.70
N ASN A 113 -7.37 -2.51 3.45
CA ASN A 113 -6.01 -2.84 3.03
C ASN A 113 -5.15 -1.58 2.90
N GLY A 114 -3.84 -1.71 3.15
CA GLY A 114 -2.87 -0.68 2.79
C GLY A 114 -2.65 -0.65 1.27
N PHE A 115 -2.28 -1.80 0.70
CA PHE A 115 -2.02 -1.98 -0.72
C PHE A 115 -2.74 -3.24 -1.24
N GLU A 116 -3.81 -3.04 -2.00
CA GLU A 116 -4.54 -4.08 -2.74
C GLU A 116 -4.01 -4.19 -4.17
N LEU A 117 -3.32 -5.29 -4.47
CA LEU A 117 -2.48 -5.42 -5.68
C LEU A 117 -3.13 -6.28 -6.78
N GLY A 118 -4.46 -6.24 -6.88
CA GLY A 118 -5.22 -6.88 -7.92
C GLY A 118 -6.59 -7.29 -7.43
N GLY A 119 -7.20 -8.30 -8.06
CA GLY A 119 -8.59 -8.66 -7.78
C GLY A 119 -9.32 -9.19 -8.99
N GLY A 120 -10.61 -9.45 -8.84
CA GLY A 120 -11.49 -9.87 -9.94
C GLY A 120 -11.73 -11.37 -10.10
N ARG A 121 -12.68 -11.71 -10.98
CA ARG A 121 -13.09 -13.09 -11.31
C ARG A 121 -13.40 -13.23 -12.81
N PRO A 122 -12.51 -13.80 -13.63
CA PRO A 122 -11.15 -14.23 -13.27
C PRO A 122 -10.24 -13.04 -12.95
N SER A 123 -9.27 -13.24 -12.06
CA SER A 123 -8.30 -12.21 -11.70
C SER A 123 -7.19 -12.11 -12.76
N PRO A 124 -6.83 -10.90 -13.24
CA PRO A 124 -5.68 -10.72 -14.13
C PRO A 124 -4.36 -11.11 -13.48
N ALA A 125 -3.49 -11.77 -14.26
CA ALA A 125 -2.13 -12.06 -13.83
C ALA A 125 -1.23 -10.86 -14.14
N THR A 126 -1.08 -9.94 -13.19
CA THR A 126 -0.37 -8.68 -13.42
C THR A 126 0.85 -8.56 -12.51
N ALA A 127 2.02 -8.26 -13.08
CA ALA A 127 3.30 -8.20 -12.37
C ALA A 127 3.56 -6.80 -11.76
N HIS A 128 2.71 -6.37 -10.82
CA HIS A 128 2.92 -5.11 -10.09
C HIS A 128 4.19 -5.15 -9.23
N VAL A 129 4.73 -3.98 -8.95
CA VAL A 129 5.98 -3.81 -8.21
C VAL A 129 5.76 -2.86 -7.05
N VAL A 130 6.10 -3.28 -5.83
CA VAL A 130 6.03 -2.44 -4.63
C VAL A 130 7.39 -2.44 -3.92
N ARG A 131 8.02 -1.28 -3.84
CA ARG A 131 9.35 -1.11 -3.22
C ARG A 131 9.38 -0.01 -2.18
N ASN A 132 10.18 -0.23 -1.14
CA ASN A 132 10.55 0.79 -0.15
C ASN A 132 9.33 1.50 0.48
N SER A 133 8.18 0.83 0.52
CA SER A 133 6.88 1.37 0.92
C SER A 133 6.48 0.84 2.29
N ALA A 134 5.57 1.54 2.96
CA ALA A 134 5.19 1.21 4.32
C ALA A 134 3.67 1.18 4.52
N ALA A 135 3.17 0.19 5.25
CA ALA A 135 1.76 0.06 5.60
C ALA A 135 1.58 -0.09 7.11
N TRP A 136 0.72 0.71 7.75
CA TRP A 136 0.49 0.59 9.19
C TRP A 136 -0.91 0.94 9.67
N ASP A 137 -1.31 0.31 10.78
CA ASP A 137 -2.58 0.58 11.46
C ASP A 137 -3.83 0.51 10.53
N ASN A 138 -3.79 -0.23 9.42
CA ASN A 138 -4.97 -0.51 8.58
C ASN A 138 -5.83 -1.62 9.23
N THR A 139 -7.15 -1.64 8.97
CA THR A 139 -8.06 -2.62 9.61
C THR A 139 -7.95 -4.04 9.05
N ALA A 140 -7.38 -4.21 7.87
CA ALA A 140 -7.07 -5.51 7.28
C ALA A 140 -5.55 -5.66 7.04
N ASN A 141 -5.13 -5.86 5.79
CA ASN A 141 -3.78 -6.24 5.45
C ASN A 141 -2.88 -5.02 5.23
N GLY A 142 -1.59 -5.12 5.52
CA GLY A 142 -0.61 -4.15 5.05
C GLY A 142 -0.48 -4.20 3.53
N PHE A 143 -0.15 -5.39 3.01
CA PHE A 143 -0.02 -5.68 1.58
C PHE A 143 -0.77 -6.96 1.24
N THR A 144 -1.58 -6.96 0.18
CA THR A 144 -2.30 -8.15 -0.29
C THR A 144 -2.17 -8.34 -1.80
N ASP A 145 -2.00 -9.58 -2.24
CA ASP A 145 -2.09 -9.91 -3.67
C ASP A 145 -3.54 -9.85 -4.19
N ASN A 146 -4.51 -9.85 -3.29
CA ASN A 146 -5.94 -9.91 -3.57
C ASN A 146 -6.29 -10.83 -4.75
N SER A 147 -5.81 -12.07 -4.71
CA SER A 147 -6.04 -13.08 -5.75
C SER A 147 -5.34 -12.88 -7.10
N ASN A 148 -4.51 -11.85 -7.28
CA ASN A 148 -3.65 -11.68 -8.45
C ASN A 148 -2.64 -12.84 -8.54
N PRO A 149 -2.69 -13.68 -9.61
CA PRO A 149 -1.77 -14.80 -9.77
C PRO A 149 -0.42 -14.43 -10.41
N GLY A 150 -0.17 -13.14 -10.69
CA GLY A 150 1.01 -12.64 -11.40
C GLY A 150 2.33 -12.81 -10.65
N ASP A 151 3.42 -12.46 -11.34
CA ASP A 151 4.78 -12.44 -10.81
C ASP A 151 5.10 -11.09 -10.14
N LEU A 152 4.40 -10.76 -9.05
CA LEU A 152 4.59 -9.51 -8.32
C LEU A 152 6.01 -9.40 -7.71
N VAL A 153 6.51 -8.18 -7.56
CA VAL A 153 7.78 -7.90 -6.86
C VAL A 153 7.52 -7.05 -5.63
N ILE A 154 7.76 -7.62 -4.45
CA ILE A 154 7.50 -6.99 -3.15
C ILE A 154 8.83 -6.91 -2.40
N GLU A 155 9.44 -5.73 -2.36
CA GLU A 155 10.82 -5.60 -1.92
C GLU A 155 11.09 -4.43 -0.98
N GLY A 156 11.73 -4.71 0.16
CA GLY A 156 12.17 -3.68 1.09
C GLY A 156 11.02 -2.88 1.70
N ASN A 157 9.86 -3.49 1.90
CA ASN A 157 8.69 -2.83 2.48
C ASN A 157 8.60 -3.04 3.99
N THR A 158 7.90 -2.15 4.70
CA THR A 158 7.60 -2.30 6.13
C THR A 158 6.09 -2.41 6.35
N SER A 159 5.66 -3.43 7.07
CA SER A 159 4.31 -3.55 7.60
C SER A 159 4.35 -3.42 9.13
N PHE A 160 3.44 -2.65 9.70
CA PHE A 160 3.41 -2.40 11.14
C PHE A 160 2.00 -2.28 11.71
N ARG A 161 1.63 -3.18 12.64
CA ARG A 161 0.35 -3.11 13.38
C ARG A 161 -0.92 -3.05 12.54
N ASN A 162 -0.93 -3.64 11.35
CA ASN A 162 -2.18 -3.87 10.64
C ASN A 162 -2.99 -4.93 11.39
N ALA A 163 -4.31 -4.74 11.48
CA ALA A 163 -5.15 -5.58 12.32
C ALA A 163 -5.33 -7.00 11.77
N ALA A 164 -5.03 -7.24 10.49
CA ALA A 164 -4.88 -8.56 9.90
C ALA A 164 -3.40 -8.86 9.55
N ASN A 165 -3.09 -9.13 8.28
CA ASN A 165 -1.80 -9.67 7.90
C ASN A 165 -0.85 -8.56 7.48
N GLY A 166 0.45 -8.69 7.80
CA GLY A 166 1.42 -7.77 7.23
C GLY A 166 1.53 -7.95 5.72
N TYR A 167 1.65 -9.21 5.30
CA TYR A 167 1.72 -9.62 3.90
C TYR A 167 0.80 -10.82 3.65
N TRP A 168 -0.24 -10.63 2.85
CA TRP A 168 -1.14 -11.70 2.39
C TRP A 168 -0.90 -11.99 0.91
N PHE A 169 -0.14 -13.03 0.61
CA PHE A 169 0.21 -13.40 -0.76
C PHE A 169 -0.08 -14.88 -0.96
N ARG A 170 -1.34 -15.23 -1.23
CA ARG A 170 -1.82 -16.62 -1.31
C ARG A 170 -1.92 -17.14 -2.75
N SER A 171 -2.16 -16.27 -3.70
CA SER A 171 -2.51 -16.59 -5.08
C SER A 171 -1.39 -16.26 -6.07
N SER A 172 -0.55 -15.28 -5.75
CA SER A 172 0.55 -14.82 -6.60
C SER A 172 1.68 -15.83 -6.78
N ALA A 173 2.51 -15.59 -7.80
CA ALA A 173 3.88 -16.11 -7.92
C ALA A 173 4.91 -15.03 -7.53
N ALA A 174 4.67 -14.31 -6.43
CA ALA A 174 5.43 -13.12 -6.07
C ALA A 174 6.87 -13.44 -5.63
N THR A 175 7.79 -12.52 -5.92
CA THR A 175 9.10 -12.45 -5.30
C THR A 175 9.03 -11.52 -4.09
N LEU A 176 9.28 -12.04 -2.88
CA LEU A 176 9.26 -11.26 -1.64
C LEU A 176 10.65 -11.24 -1.00
N ASP A 177 11.29 -10.08 -0.93
CA ASP A 177 12.63 -9.94 -0.36
C ASP A 177 12.82 -8.66 0.47
N ARG A 178 13.63 -8.75 1.52
CA ARG A 178 13.97 -7.64 2.45
C ARG A 178 12.78 -6.96 3.11
N ASN A 179 11.61 -7.61 3.15
CA ASN A 179 10.43 -7.05 3.79
C ASN A 179 10.45 -7.27 5.30
N LEU A 180 9.86 -6.31 6.01
CA LEU A 180 9.71 -6.30 7.46
C LEU A 180 8.23 -6.28 7.80
N SER A 181 7.81 -7.16 8.70
CA SER A 181 6.51 -7.12 9.37
C SER A 181 6.72 -7.15 10.89
N VAL A 182 6.05 -6.26 11.61
CA VAL A 182 6.13 -6.15 13.07
C VAL A 182 4.75 -5.78 13.63
N GLY A 183 4.25 -6.55 14.60
CA GLY A 183 3.00 -6.21 15.30
C GLY A 183 1.71 -6.38 14.50
N ASP A 184 1.78 -6.88 13.27
CA ASP A 184 0.60 -7.35 12.52
C ASP A 184 0.03 -8.62 13.17
N LEU A 185 -1.28 -8.91 13.03
CA LEU A 185 -1.89 -10.13 13.58
C LEU A 185 -1.19 -11.39 13.05
N ARG A 186 -0.81 -11.39 11.78
CA ARG A 186 0.10 -12.40 11.21
C ARG A 186 1.13 -11.71 10.34
N PRO A 187 2.43 -12.06 10.46
CA PRO A 187 3.44 -11.37 9.66
C PRO A 187 3.34 -11.69 8.17
N PHE A 188 3.03 -12.95 7.83
CA PHE A 188 2.97 -13.41 6.44
C PHE A 188 2.02 -14.59 6.28
N VAL A 189 1.24 -14.58 5.20
CA VAL A 189 0.46 -15.71 4.70
C VAL A 189 0.89 -15.97 3.25
N ALA A 190 1.30 -17.21 2.98
CA ALA A 190 1.96 -17.58 1.74
C ALA A 190 1.16 -18.60 0.91
N GLY A 191 1.14 -18.40 -0.41
CA GLY A 191 0.88 -19.41 -1.42
C GLY A 191 2.15 -20.19 -1.78
N THR A 192 1.99 -21.33 -2.44
CA THR A 192 3.10 -22.25 -2.77
C THR A 192 3.98 -21.78 -3.92
N ALA A 193 3.50 -20.85 -4.75
CA ALA A 193 4.22 -20.35 -5.92
C ALA A 193 5.18 -19.18 -5.62
N ASN A 194 5.11 -18.60 -4.42
CA ASN A 194 5.93 -17.45 -4.05
C ASN A 194 7.41 -17.81 -3.87
N ARG A 195 8.28 -16.91 -4.34
CA ARG A 195 9.73 -16.94 -4.18
C ARG A 195 10.12 -16.04 -3.00
N VAL A 196 10.30 -16.63 -1.83
CA VAL A 196 10.56 -15.90 -0.58
C VAL A 196 12.07 -15.85 -0.29
N GLY A 197 12.64 -14.65 -0.33
CA GLY A 197 14.01 -14.35 0.04
C GLY A 197 14.20 -14.13 1.56
N VAL A 198 14.99 -13.13 1.93
CA VAL A 198 15.28 -12.77 3.33
C VAL A 198 14.29 -11.73 3.81
N ASN A 199 13.30 -12.14 4.60
CA ASN A 199 12.30 -11.27 5.21
C ASN A 199 12.29 -11.46 6.72
N SER A 200 11.58 -10.61 7.48
CA SER A 200 11.53 -10.74 8.94
C SER A 200 10.88 -12.03 9.45
N TRP A 201 10.14 -12.73 8.59
CA TRP A 201 9.52 -14.04 8.85
C TRP A 201 10.31 -15.23 8.28
N SER A 202 11.48 -15.01 7.67
CA SER A 202 12.32 -16.09 7.16
C SER A 202 13.01 -16.84 8.31
N THR A 203 13.04 -18.17 8.23
CA THR A 203 13.51 -19.07 9.31
C THR A 203 15.03 -19.14 9.48
N THR A 204 15.81 -18.54 8.56
CA THR A 204 17.27 -18.64 8.50
C THR A 204 18.03 -17.45 9.11
N THR A 205 17.35 -16.39 9.55
CA THR A 205 17.98 -15.26 10.23
C THR A 205 18.19 -15.57 11.71
N THR A 206 19.40 -16.02 12.07
CA THR A 206 19.88 -16.23 13.46
C THR A 206 20.02 -14.95 14.28
N SER A 207 19.65 -13.79 13.74
CA SER A 207 19.63 -12.52 14.45
C SER A 207 18.75 -11.53 13.71
N THR A 208 17.48 -11.39 14.10
CA THR A 208 16.73 -10.15 13.89
C THR A 208 15.73 -10.03 15.01
N THR A 209 15.88 -8.99 15.81
CA THR A 209 14.92 -8.49 16.80
C THR A 209 13.51 -8.48 16.21
N THR A 210 12.72 -9.53 16.47
CA THR A 210 11.33 -9.66 16.06
C THR A 210 10.47 -8.86 17.04
N GLY A 211 10.32 -7.57 16.79
CA GLY A 211 9.54 -6.70 17.65
C GLY A 211 9.83 -5.22 17.41
N ALA A 212 9.05 -4.37 18.07
CA ALA A 212 9.12 -2.91 17.93
C ALA A 212 10.54 -2.32 18.14
N SER A 213 11.40 -3.01 18.89
CA SER A 213 12.80 -2.63 19.12
C SER A 213 13.71 -2.75 17.88
N VAL A 214 13.21 -3.20 16.73
CA VAL A 214 13.91 -3.03 15.44
C VAL A 214 13.88 -1.58 14.95
N PHE A 215 12.84 -0.82 15.31
CA PHE A 215 12.61 0.54 14.82
C PHE A 215 13.21 1.60 15.73
N VAL A 216 13.85 2.61 15.14
CA VAL A 216 14.34 3.80 15.86
C VAL A 216 13.20 4.44 16.65
N SER A 217 12.03 4.60 16.03
CA SER A 217 10.80 5.07 16.66
C SER A 217 9.58 4.32 16.16
N THR A 218 8.59 4.13 17.04
CA THR A 218 7.22 3.67 16.71
C THR A 218 6.17 4.76 16.91
N ASP A 219 6.60 6.00 17.15
CA ASP A 219 5.76 7.19 17.18
C ASP A 219 5.56 7.75 15.76
N PRO A 220 4.33 7.73 15.21
CA PRO A 220 4.06 8.14 13.84
C PRO A 220 4.03 9.66 13.64
N THR A 221 4.09 10.47 14.71
CA THR A 221 3.82 11.92 14.66
C THR A 221 4.61 12.67 13.58
N SER A 222 5.88 12.30 13.35
CA SER A 222 6.71 12.94 12.32
C SER A 222 6.41 12.48 10.90
N ALA A 223 5.88 11.26 10.71
CA ALA A 223 5.51 10.72 9.40
C ALA A 223 4.12 11.23 8.94
N THR A 224 3.20 11.44 9.89
CA THR A 224 1.84 11.92 9.63
C THR A 224 1.71 13.44 9.70
N GLY A 225 2.80 14.15 10.05
CA GLY A 225 2.84 15.61 10.07
C GLY A 225 2.80 16.23 8.67
N PRO A 226 2.75 17.57 8.58
CA PRO A 226 2.75 18.28 7.30
C PRO A 226 3.98 17.96 6.45
N ARG A 227 3.81 17.95 5.12
CA ARG A 227 4.93 17.80 4.18
C ARG A 227 5.82 19.05 4.17
N PRO A 228 7.11 18.91 3.83
CA PRO A 228 7.94 20.06 3.51
C PRO A 228 7.46 20.76 2.23
N ALA A 229 7.84 22.03 2.04
CA ALA A 229 7.43 22.83 0.88
C ALA A 229 7.89 22.29 -0.49
N ASP A 230 8.80 21.31 -0.51
CA ASP A 230 9.25 20.62 -1.73
C ASP A 230 8.36 19.42 -2.12
N GLY A 231 7.29 19.16 -1.37
CA GLY A 231 6.33 18.08 -1.63
C GLY A 231 6.86 16.67 -1.34
N THR A 232 8.07 16.54 -0.79
CA THR A 232 8.63 15.23 -0.41
C THR A 232 7.90 14.63 0.79
N LEU A 233 8.12 13.35 1.06
CA LEU A 233 7.61 12.74 2.30
C LEU A 233 8.24 13.44 3.52
N PRO A 234 7.49 13.60 4.63
CA PRO A 234 8.04 14.16 5.85
C PRO A 234 9.27 13.39 6.33
N ARG A 235 10.30 14.12 6.77
CA ARG A 235 11.46 13.50 7.40
C ARG A 235 11.04 12.87 8.72
N THR A 236 11.28 11.57 8.86
CA THR A 236 10.83 10.82 10.03
C THR A 236 11.87 9.79 10.49
N THR A 237 11.86 9.50 11.80
CA THR A 237 12.52 8.33 12.38
C THR A 237 11.55 7.18 12.62
N PHE A 238 10.24 7.43 12.45
CA PHE A 238 9.20 6.41 12.52
C PHE A 238 9.53 5.29 11.54
N LEU A 239 9.49 4.05 12.02
CA LEU A 239 9.74 2.81 11.26
C LEU A 239 11.10 2.72 10.55
N THR A 240 12.00 3.68 10.72
CA THR A 240 13.38 3.52 10.26
C THR A 240 14.06 2.42 11.08
N THR A 241 14.75 1.50 10.43
CA THR A 241 15.36 0.34 11.09
C THR A 241 16.77 0.63 11.59
N ARG A 242 17.13 0.10 12.77
CA ARG A 242 18.47 0.30 13.34
C ARG A 242 19.60 -0.42 12.59
N THR A 243 19.27 -1.43 11.79
CA THR A 243 20.24 -2.31 11.12
C THR A 243 20.22 -2.21 9.59
N ALA A 244 19.30 -1.44 9.01
CA ALA A 244 19.17 -1.14 7.57
C ALA A 244 19.01 -2.34 6.60
N VAL A 245 18.95 -3.59 7.08
CA VAL A 245 18.88 -4.78 6.21
C VAL A 245 17.47 -5.05 5.70
N LEU A 246 16.45 -4.77 6.52
CA LEU A 246 15.04 -5.07 6.23
C LEU A 246 14.20 -3.79 6.35
N GLY A 247 13.10 -3.77 5.62
CA GLY A 247 12.08 -2.74 5.73
C GLY A 247 12.32 -1.51 4.86
N ALA A 248 11.29 -0.67 4.81
CA ALA A 248 11.29 0.60 4.12
C ALA A 248 12.27 1.59 4.77
N PRO A 249 12.95 2.43 3.97
CA PRO A 249 13.86 3.45 4.46
C PRO A 249 13.14 4.68 5.04
N MET A 250 11.81 4.79 4.85
CA MET A 250 10.97 5.89 5.33
C MET A 250 11.46 7.28 4.87
N ARG A 251 11.76 7.39 3.57
CA ARG A 251 12.21 8.61 2.88
C ARG A 251 11.89 8.58 1.40
#